data_AF-A0A968BZG7-F1
#
_entry.id   AF-A0A968BZG7-F1
#
_cell.length_a   1.000
_cell.length_b   1.000
_cell.length_c   1.000
_cell.angle_alpha   90.00
_cell.angle_beta   90.00
_cell.angle_gamma   90.00
#
_symmetry.space_group_name_H-M   'P 1'
#
loop_
_entity.id
_entity.type
_entity.pdbx_description
1 polymer ?
#
loop_
_entity_poly.entity_id
_entity_poly.type
_entity_poly.pdbx_seq_one_letter_code
_entity_poly.pdbx_strand_id
1 'polypeptide(L)' 'LSDRLLRTLVELRRREYGVTLVVLGQAQLDRDLPGVRYYHLGDREVWHALESLELA' A
#
# COMPACT_ATOMS: atom_id res chain seq x y z
N LEU A 1 -7.13 7.92 -3.99
CA LEU A 1 -5.67 8.19 -3.86
C LEU A 1 -5.22 9.07 -5.02
N SER A 2 -4.08 9.79 -4.92
CA SER A 2 -3.66 10.69 -6.01
C SER A 2 -2.91 9.96 -7.13
N ASP A 3 -3.12 10.38 -8.38
CA ASP A 3 -2.44 9.81 -9.55
C ASP A 3 -0.91 9.92 -9.49
N ARG A 4 -0.40 11.00 -8.88
CA ARG A 4 1.03 11.20 -8.71
C ARG A 4 1.62 10.11 -7.81
N LEU A 5 0.98 9.79 -6.69
CA LEU A 5 1.42 8.73 -5.79
C LEU A 5 1.44 7.37 -6.51
N LEU A 6 0.36 7.04 -7.23
CA LEU A 6 0.27 5.78 -7.98
C LEU A 6 1.42 5.65 -8.99
N ARG A 7 1.73 6.71 -9.73
CA ARG A 7 2.87 6.73 -10.67
C ARG A 7 4.21 6.53 -9.94
N THR A 8 4.41 7.18 -8.80
CA THR A 8 5.64 7.01 -8.01
C THR A 8 5.81 5.57 -7.52
N LEU A 9 4.74 4.93 -7.03
CA LEU A 9 4.82 3.53 -6.56
C LEU A 9 5.17 2.57 -7.70
N VAL A 10 4.59 2.77 -8.88
CA VAL A 10 4.92 1.96 -10.07
C VAL A 10 6.37 2.17 -10.49
N GLU A 11 6.86 3.41 -10.46
CA GLU A 11 8.25 3.73 -10.81
C GLU A 11 9.26 3.13 -9.83
N LEU A 12 8.96 3.15 -8.52
CA LEU A 12 9.80 2.51 -7.51
C LEU A 12 9.87 1.00 -7.73
N ARG A 13 8.73 0.35 -7.97
CA ARG A 13 8.71 -1.08 -8.29
C ARG A 13 9.43 -1.41 -9.60
N ARG A 14 9.34 -0.56 -10.63
CA ARG A 14 10.08 -0.72 -11.90
C ARG A 14 11.59 -0.70 -11.69
N ARG A 15 12.06 0.01 -10.67
CA ARG A 15 13.48 0.06 -10.25
C ARG A 15 13.83 -1.06 -9.26
N GLU A 16 12.97 -2.08 -9.16
CA GLU A 16 13.18 -3.27 -8.32
C GLU A 16 13.23 -2.99 -6.82
N TYR A 17 12.72 -1.84 -6.37
CA TYR A 17 12.52 -1.60 -4.95
C TYR A 17 11.33 -2.42 -4.44
N GLY A 18 11.47 -3.00 -3.25
CA GLY A 18 10.34 -3.55 -2.50
C GLY A 18 9.41 -2.42 -2.05
N VAL A 19 8.16 -2.46 -2.50
CA VAL A 19 7.16 -1.43 -2.18
C VAL A 19 5.93 -2.06 -1.55
N THR A 20 5.59 -1.56 -0.36
CA THR A 20 4.35 -1.88 0.35
C THR A 20 3.59 -0.58 0.58
N LEU A 21 2.32 -0.55 0.16
CA LEU A 21 1.39 0.55 0.39
C LEU A 21 0.37 0.13 1.46
N VAL A 22 0.37 0.84 2.58
CA VAL A 22 -0.62 0.69 3.64
C VAL A 22 -1.53 1.91 3.62
N VAL A 23 -2.84 1.69 3.55
CA VAL A 23 -3.85 2.76 3.51
C VAL A 23 -4.86 2.57 4.62
N LEU A 24 -5.33 3.70 5.13
CA LEU A 24 -6.00 3.85 6.42
C LEU A 24 -7.25 4.69 6.22
N GLY A 25 -8.24 4.47 7.08
CA GLY A 25 -9.55 5.12 6.97
C GLY A 25 -10.26 4.74 5.67
N GLN A 26 -10.99 5.70 5.11
CA GLN A 26 -11.86 5.50 3.95
C GLN A 26 -11.14 5.47 2.59
N ALA A 27 -9.84 5.78 2.54
CA ALA A 27 -9.13 5.82 1.27
C ALA A 27 -8.92 4.41 0.71
N GLN A 28 -9.31 4.18 -0.53
CA GLN A 28 -9.09 2.92 -1.24
C GLN A 28 -8.34 3.13 -2.55
N LEU A 29 -7.75 2.04 -3.04
CA LEU A 29 -7.29 1.96 -4.42
C LEU A 29 -8.43 1.52 -5.31
N ASP A 30 -8.61 2.23 -6.42
CA ASP A 30 -9.63 1.90 -7.42
C ASP A 30 -9.20 0.74 -8.35
N ARG A 31 -7.94 0.32 -8.29
CA ARG A 31 -7.36 -0.74 -9.11
C ARG A 31 -6.15 -1.39 -8.43
N ASP A 32 -5.87 -2.64 -8.73
CA ASP A 32 -4.64 -3.27 -8.24
C ASP A 32 -3.38 -2.63 -8.86
N LEU A 33 -2.32 -2.50 -8.05
CA LEU A 33 -0.99 -2.12 -8.51
C LEU A 33 -0.14 -3.39 -8.58
N PRO A 34 0.21 -3.89 -9.78
CA PRO A 34 1.01 -5.11 -9.90
C PRO A 34 2.30 -5.00 -9.07
N GLY A 35 2.77 -6.06 -8.43
CA GLY A 35 4.04 -6.05 -7.70
C GLY A 35 4.18 -5.03 -6.54
N VAL A 36 3.11 -4.33 -6.17
CA VAL A 36 3.06 -3.48 -4.96
C VAL A 36 2.16 -4.20 -3.97
N ARG A 37 2.69 -4.52 -2.79
CA ARG A 37 1.85 -5.10 -1.73
C ARG A 37 0.92 -4.03 -1.20
N TYR A 38 -0.38 -4.28 -1.18
CA TYR A 38 -1.38 -3.31 -0.75
C TYR A 38 -2.15 -3.83 0.47
N TYR A 39 -2.22 -3.02 1.51
CA TYR A 39 -2.98 -3.32 2.73
C TYR A 39 -3.92 -2.15 3.03
N HIS A 40 -5.22 -2.43 3.14
CA HIS A 40 -6.23 -1.46 3.55
C HIS A 40 -6.73 -1.81 4.95
N LEU A 41 -6.49 -0.93 5.92
CA LEU A 41 -6.83 -1.17 7.32
C LEU A 41 -8.13 -0.49 7.77
N GLY A 42 -8.83 0.20 6.86
CA GLY A 42 -10.13 0.82 7.14
C GLY A 42 -10.12 1.76 8.35
N ASP A 43 -11.29 1.92 8.97
CA ASP A 43 -11.46 2.80 10.15
C ASP A 43 -11.29 2.09 11.48
N ARG A 44 -11.19 0.76 11.47
CA ARG A 44 -11.02 -0.01 12.70
C ARG A 44 -9.58 0.08 13.15
N GLU A 45 -9.36 0.08 14.47
CA GLU A 45 -8.05 -0.04 15.13
C GLU A 45 -7.34 -1.36 14.84
N VAL A 46 -7.28 -1.78 13.56
CA VAL A 46 -6.52 -2.95 13.10
C VAL A 46 -5.04 -2.61 12.93
N TRP A 47 -4.63 -1.45 13.44
CA TRP A 47 -3.23 -1.02 13.55
C TRP A 47 -2.36 -2.06 14.25
N HIS A 48 -2.90 -2.79 15.23
CA HIS A 48 -2.22 -3.92 15.86
C HIS A 48 -1.87 -5.05 14.88
N ALA A 49 -2.57 -5.18 13.74
CA ALA A 49 -2.20 -6.15 12.71
C ALA A 49 -0.97 -5.71 11.88
N LEU A 50 -0.60 -4.43 11.89
CA LEU A 50 0.66 -4.01 11.25
C LEU A 50 1.89 -4.48 12.02
N GLU A 51 1.79 -4.63 13.34
CA GLU A 51 2.86 -5.24 14.15
C GLU A 51 3.08 -6.72 13.77
N SER A 52 2.04 -7.39 13.26
CA SER A 52 2.13 -8.75 12.72
C SER A 52 2.54 -8.82 11.25
N LEU A 53 2.64 -7.68 10.56
CA LEU A 53 3.12 -7.64 9.19
C LEU A 53 4.64 -7.78 9.20
N GLU A 54 5.13 -9.01 9.13
CA GLU A 54 6.55 -9.25 8.87
C GLU A 54 6.89 -8.70 7.47
N LEU A 55 7.55 -7.54 7.46
CA LEU A 55 8.21 -7.01 6.27
C LEU A 55 9.46 -7.87 6.03
N ALA A 56 9.24 -9.05 5.46
CA ALA A 56 10.28 -9.96 5.01
C ALA A 56 11.13 -9.36 3.89
#